data_AF-A0A7S0IIL5-F1
#
_entry.id   AF-A0A7S0IIL5-F1
#
_cell.length_a   1.000
_cell.length_b   1.000
_cell.length_c   1.000
_cell.angle_alpha   90.00
_cell.angle_beta   90.00
_cell.angle_gamma   90.00
#
_symmetry.space_group_name_H-M   'P 1'
#
loop_
_entity.id
_entity.type
_entity.pdbx_description
1 polymer ?
#
loop_
_entity_poly.entity_id
_entity_poly.type
_entity_poly.pdbx_seq_one_letter_code
_entity_poly.pdbx_strand_id
1 'polypeptide(L)'
;MLTFDFMAPPPQDNLLNSMYQLWFLGALDNAGALTALGRKMVEFPLDPTLAKMIIFAEKLGCVDDVATVVSALSNQSPFYTPKERLEESYAAREKFQAPESDHLALLYVYIQWRKNGYRADWCTKHFLLPKVLRKVKEVRTQILDICKQQKMHVASCGTDWDQVRKAICSSYFQNSAKMKTVGEYVNMRNGMPCHLHPSSALCGVGVPPEYIVYHELVMTSKEYMHCVTAVDPEWLAELGPMFFSIKQQGETRAEKRAKERKHKAAMQAEVDAYKEQEEAKAASADIGSRASTNASAASRHRIATPGGGALGFRRPTIGGASAGGSST
;
A
#
# COMPACT_ATOMS: atom_id res chain seq x y z
N MET A 1 8.87 12.52 6.82
CA MET A 1 8.67 12.81 5.37
C MET A 1 8.75 14.30 5.04
N LEU A 2 8.13 15.21 5.81
CA LEU A 2 8.23 16.67 5.58
C LEU A 2 9.63 17.26 5.81
N THR A 3 10.51 16.52 6.48
CA THR A 3 11.91 16.86 6.75
C THR A 3 12.92 16.08 5.89
N PHE A 4 12.44 15.28 4.94
CA PHE A 4 13.33 14.53 4.04
C PHE A 4 13.86 15.46 2.95
N ASP A 5 15.17 15.44 2.73
CA ASP A 5 15.85 16.31 1.77
C ASP A 5 15.70 15.75 0.35
N PHE A 6 14.57 16.07 -0.28
CA PHE A 6 14.33 15.75 -1.69
C PHE A 6 15.13 16.70 -2.58
N MET A 7 15.81 16.16 -3.59
CA MET A 7 16.46 16.97 -4.65
C MET A 7 15.44 17.88 -5.37
N ALA A 8 14.20 17.41 -5.53
CA ALA A 8 13.06 18.21 -5.95
C ALA A 8 11.84 17.75 -5.13
N PRO A 9 11.40 18.55 -4.12
CA PRO A 9 10.31 18.14 -3.26
C PRO A 9 8.99 18.08 -4.03
N PRO A 10 8.23 16.98 -3.94
CA PRO A 10 6.90 16.92 -4.53
C PRO A 10 5.94 17.90 -3.82
N PRO A 11 4.82 18.28 -4.45
CA PRO A 11 3.77 19.06 -3.81
C PRO A 11 3.31 18.40 -2.50
N GLN A 12 3.09 19.21 -1.46
CA GLN A 12 2.66 18.70 -0.14
C GLN A 12 1.35 17.92 -0.22
N ASP A 13 0.42 18.33 -1.08
CA ASP A 13 -0.86 17.63 -1.30
C ASP A 13 -0.66 16.18 -1.78
N ASN A 14 0.36 15.94 -2.63
CA ASN A 14 0.68 14.60 -3.11
C ASN A 14 1.26 13.74 -1.99
N LEU A 15 2.08 14.31 -1.12
CA LEU A 15 2.61 13.62 0.06
C LEU A 15 1.46 13.25 1.01
N LEU A 16 0.58 14.21 1.32
CA LEU A 16 -0.58 13.99 2.19
C LEU A 16 -1.52 12.93 1.60
N ASN A 17 -1.83 12.99 0.31
CA ASN A 17 -2.68 11.99 -0.34
C ASN A 17 -2.05 10.58 -0.28
N SER A 18 -0.74 10.49 -0.51
CA SER A 18 -0.01 9.21 -0.39
C SER A 18 -0.04 8.67 1.05
N MET A 19 0.12 9.53 2.05
CA MET A 19 -0.02 9.16 3.46
C MET A 19 -1.43 8.64 3.77
N TYR A 20 -2.47 9.34 3.30
CA TYR A 20 -3.85 8.88 3.47
C TYR A 20 -4.09 7.53 2.79
N GLN A 21 -3.59 7.32 1.57
CA GLN A 21 -3.71 6.04 0.89
C GLN A 21 -3.06 4.90 1.69
N LEU A 22 -1.85 5.10 2.20
CA LEU A 22 -1.16 4.11 3.03
C LEU A 22 -1.87 3.85 4.36
N TRP A 23 -2.41 4.90 4.99
CA TRP A 23 -3.21 4.77 6.21
C TRP A 23 -4.50 3.98 5.96
N PHE A 24 -5.24 4.28 4.88
CA PHE A 24 -6.44 3.51 4.51
C PHE A 24 -6.13 2.05 4.18
N LEU A 25 -4.99 1.76 3.56
CA LEU A 25 -4.53 0.39 3.32
C LEU A 25 -4.16 -0.33 4.64
N GLY A 26 -4.03 0.38 5.75
CA GLY A 26 -3.61 -0.14 7.04
C GLY A 26 -2.09 -0.31 7.16
N ALA A 27 -1.32 0.29 6.23
CA ALA A 27 0.13 0.28 6.28
C ALA A 27 0.67 1.23 7.36
N LEU A 28 -0.02 2.34 7.59
CA LEU A 28 0.26 3.31 8.65
C LEU A 28 -0.82 3.27 9.73
N ASP A 29 -0.44 3.52 10.97
CA ASP A 29 -1.37 3.74 12.09
C ASP A 29 -1.86 5.21 12.15
N ASN A 30 -2.71 5.51 13.13
CA ASN A 30 -3.27 6.85 13.34
C ASN A 30 -2.23 7.91 13.71
N ALA A 31 -1.04 7.50 14.17
CA ALA A 31 0.08 8.37 14.46
C ALA A 31 1.06 8.52 13.28
N GLY A 32 0.83 7.78 12.18
CA GLY A 32 1.69 7.78 11.00
C GLY A 32 2.91 6.85 11.10
N ALA A 33 2.96 5.96 12.09
CA ALA A 33 3.98 4.93 12.20
C ALA A 33 3.61 3.66 11.42
N LEU A 34 4.63 2.88 11.04
CA LEU A 34 4.45 1.69 10.21
C LEU A 34 3.83 0.55 11.04
N THR A 35 2.71 0.01 10.57
CA THR A 35 2.05 -1.13 11.21
C THR A 35 2.79 -2.45 10.93
N ALA A 36 2.39 -3.55 11.57
CA ALA A 36 2.92 -4.87 11.23
C ALA A 36 2.58 -5.28 9.78
N LEU A 37 1.41 -4.89 9.29
CA LEU A 37 1.02 -5.06 7.88
C LEU A 37 1.93 -4.22 6.98
N GLY A 38 2.12 -2.95 7.31
CA GLY A 38 3.01 -2.05 6.57
C GLY A 38 4.45 -2.56 6.49
N ARG A 39 4.98 -3.11 7.59
CA ARG A 39 6.30 -3.76 7.60
C ARG A 39 6.41 -4.91 6.61
N LYS A 40 5.41 -5.80 6.56
CA LYS A 40 5.38 -6.87 5.57
C LYS A 40 5.27 -6.35 4.13
N MET A 41 4.52 -5.26 3.91
CA MET A 41 4.32 -4.66 2.59
C MET A 41 5.62 -4.13 1.98
N VAL A 42 6.50 -3.53 2.79
CA VAL A 42 7.77 -2.90 2.33
C VAL A 42 8.72 -3.89 1.65
N GLU A 43 8.68 -5.16 2.04
CA GLU A 43 9.53 -6.21 1.47
C GLU A 43 9.12 -6.62 0.04
N PHE A 44 7.90 -6.29 -0.39
CA PHE A 44 7.43 -6.60 -1.75
C PHE A 44 7.78 -5.45 -2.70
N PRO A 45 8.44 -5.70 -3.85
CA PRO A 45 8.74 -4.68 -4.86
C PRO A 45 7.50 -4.41 -5.74
N LEU A 46 6.38 -4.07 -5.11
CA LEU A 46 5.07 -3.90 -5.73
C LEU A 46 4.38 -2.65 -5.19
N ASP A 47 3.33 -2.20 -5.88
CA ASP A 47 2.46 -1.16 -5.34
C ASP A 47 1.83 -1.62 -4.01
N PRO A 48 1.68 -0.70 -3.03
CA PRO A 48 1.11 -1.03 -1.71
C PRO A 48 -0.23 -1.76 -1.78
N THR A 49 -1.10 -1.40 -2.73
CA THR A 49 -2.39 -2.06 -2.93
C THR A 49 -2.22 -3.54 -3.31
N LEU A 50 -1.27 -3.85 -4.19
CA LEU A 50 -0.98 -5.22 -4.62
C LEU A 50 -0.29 -6.03 -3.52
N ALA A 51 0.64 -5.42 -2.79
CA ALA A 51 1.30 -6.04 -1.64
C ALA A 51 0.30 -6.41 -0.53
N LYS A 52 -0.63 -5.49 -0.22
CA LYS A 52 -1.72 -5.74 0.73
C LYS A 52 -2.55 -6.95 0.31
N MET A 53 -2.86 -7.09 -0.98
CA MET A 53 -3.66 -8.20 -1.50
C MET A 53 -3.02 -9.55 -1.22
N ILE A 54 -1.71 -9.67 -1.45
CA ILE A 54 -0.95 -10.90 -1.19
C ILE A 54 -0.92 -11.23 0.30
N ILE A 55 -0.66 -10.22 1.14
CA ILE A 55 -0.59 -10.42 2.60
C ILE A 55 -1.96 -10.79 3.17
N PHE A 56 -3.04 -10.22 2.65
CA PHE A 56 -4.40 -10.57 3.08
C PHE A 56 -4.81 -11.96 2.59
N ALA A 57 -4.36 -12.38 1.41
CA ALA A 57 -4.64 -13.71 0.86
C ALA A 57 -4.14 -14.86 1.74
N GLU A 58 -3.13 -14.62 2.59
CA GLU A 58 -2.67 -15.60 3.58
C GLU A 58 -3.79 -16.00 4.55
N LYS A 59 -4.60 -15.02 5.00
CA LYS A 59 -5.72 -15.27 5.92
C LYS A 59 -6.83 -16.10 5.27
N LEU A 60 -6.96 -16.01 3.96
CA LEU A 60 -7.98 -16.70 3.17
C LEU A 60 -7.47 -18.01 2.55
N GLY A 61 -6.19 -18.35 2.73
CA GLY A 61 -5.58 -19.55 2.17
C GLY A 61 -5.45 -19.55 0.64
N CYS A 62 -5.42 -18.38 -0.01
CA CYS A 62 -5.45 -18.24 -1.47
C CYS A 62 -4.20 -17.55 -2.06
N VAL A 63 -3.07 -17.58 -1.35
CA VAL A 63 -1.82 -16.89 -1.72
C VAL A 63 -1.29 -17.32 -3.09
N ASP A 64 -1.34 -18.60 -3.46
CA ASP A 64 -0.81 -19.09 -4.75
C ASP A 64 -1.58 -18.52 -5.95
N ASP A 65 -2.90 -18.42 -5.80
CA ASP A 65 -3.82 -17.88 -6.80
C ASP A 65 -3.70 -16.35 -6.88
N VAL A 66 -3.72 -15.67 -5.73
CA VAL A 66 -3.56 -14.20 -5.67
C VAL A 66 -2.19 -13.75 -6.17
N ALA A 67 -1.12 -14.48 -5.89
CA ALA A 67 0.20 -14.19 -6.45
C ALA A 67 0.18 -14.19 -7.98
N THR A 68 -0.61 -15.08 -8.60
CA THR A 68 -0.80 -15.12 -10.05
C THR A 68 -1.56 -13.89 -10.55
N VAL A 69 -2.67 -13.53 -9.90
CA VAL A 69 -3.47 -12.33 -10.24
C VAL A 69 -2.61 -11.07 -10.14
N VAL A 70 -1.90 -10.88 -9.02
CA VAL A 70 -1.03 -9.73 -8.80
C VAL A 70 0.09 -9.67 -9.84
N SER A 71 0.72 -10.80 -10.15
CA SER A 71 1.74 -10.85 -11.20
C SER A 71 1.20 -10.45 -12.57
N ALA A 72 -0.05 -10.81 -12.88
CA ALA A 72 -0.69 -10.43 -14.13
C ALA A 72 -1.02 -8.92 -14.16
N LEU A 73 -1.50 -8.36 -13.05
CA LEU A 73 -1.82 -6.92 -12.92
C LEU A 73 -0.58 -6.02 -12.96
N SER A 74 0.56 -6.47 -12.41
CA SER A 74 1.82 -5.71 -12.47
C SER A 74 2.46 -5.67 -13.87
N ASN A 75 1.85 -6.32 -14.85
CA ASN A 75 2.30 -6.37 -16.24
C ASN A 75 1.19 -5.87 -17.16
N GLN A 76 1.54 -5.67 -18.43
CA GLN A 76 0.52 -5.39 -19.46
C GLN A 76 -0.44 -6.56 -19.60
N SER A 77 -1.67 -6.28 -20.06
CA SER A 77 -2.67 -7.33 -20.34
C SER A 77 -2.10 -8.39 -21.29
N PRO A 78 -2.25 -9.70 -20.98
CA PRO A 78 -1.78 -10.77 -21.86
C PRO A 78 -2.67 -10.96 -23.09
N PHE A 79 -3.87 -10.38 -23.11
CA PHE A 79 -4.81 -10.51 -24.23
C PHE A 79 -4.37 -9.66 -25.42
N TYR A 80 -4.36 -10.26 -26.61
CA TYR A 80 -4.04 -9.61 -27.87
C TYR A 80 -5.30 -9.51 -28.75
N THR A 81 -5.58 -8.31 -29.26
CA THR A 81 -6.78 -8.06 -30.07
C THR A 81 -6.37 -7.47 -31.43
N PRO A 82 -6.11 -8.30 -32.45
CA PRO A 82 -5.78 -7.83 -33.79
C PRO A 82 -7.03 -7.29 -34.49
N LYS A 83 -6.89 -6.14 -35.18
CA LYS A 83 -7.99 -5.48 -35.89
C LYS A 83 -8.62 -6.37 -36.97
N GLU A 84 -7.81 -7.17 -37.67
CA GLU A 84 -8.25 -8.03 -38.77
C GLU A 84 -8.98 -9.30 -38.31
N ARG A 85 -8.75 -9.76 -37.07
CA ARG A 85 -9.32 -11.00 -36.53
C ARG A 85 -10.01 -10.75 -35.20
N LEU A 86 -10.78 -9.67 -35.18
CA LEU A 86 -11.43 -9.17 -33.97
C LEU A 86 -12.37 -10.23 -33.38
N GLU A 87 -13.28 -10.77 -34.20
CA GLU A 87 -14.27 -11.77 -33.79
C GLU A 87 -13.61 -13.07 -33.26
N GLU A 88 -12.60 -13.58 -33.96
CA GLU A 88 -11.85 -14.77 -33.53
C GLU A 88 -11.18 -14.54 -32.16
N SER A 89 -10.60 -13.35 -31.96
CA SER A 89 -9.93 -13.01 -30.70
C SER A 89 -10.91 -12.89 -29.54
N TYR A 90 -12.10 -12.34 -29.77
CA TYR A 90 -13.15 -12.28 -28.75
C TYR A 90 -13.70 -13.67 -28.41
N ALA A 91 -13.97 -14.51 -29.42
CA ALA A 91 -14.42 -15.88 -29.21
C ALA A 91 -13.37 -16.74 -28.47
N ALA A 92 -12.08 -16.48 -28.70
CA ALA A 92 -11.01 -17.12 -27.93
C ALA A 92 -10.96 -16.61 -26.48
N ARG A 93 -11.18 -15.32 -26.27
CA ARG A 93 -11.19 -14.68 -24.94
C ARG A 93 -12.38 -15.11 -24.08
N GLU A 94 -13.56 -15.26 -24.67
CA GLU A 94 -14.79 -15.68 -24.01
C GLU A 94 -14.60 -16.99 -23.23
N LYS A 95 -13.80 -17.93 -23.78
CA LYS A 95 -13.47 -19.21 -23.12
C LYS A 95 -12.72 -19.06 -21.80
N PHE A 96 -12.11 -17.89 -21.56
CA PHE A 96 -11.39 -17.60 -20.33
C PHE A 96 -12.11 -16.62 -19.41
N GLN A 97 -13.21 -16.03 -19.86
CA GLN A 97 -13.95 -15.07 -19.06
C GLN A 97 -14.66 -15.78 -17.91
N ALA A 98 -14.59 -15.18 -16.72
CA ALA A 98 -15.49 -15.50 -15.62
C ALA A 98 -16.54 -14.39 -15.57
N PRO A 99 -17.85 -14.72 -15.58
CA PRO A 99 -18.91 -13.71 -15.59
C PRO A 99 -18.88 -12.80 -14.34
N GLU A 100 -18.25 -13.26 -13.25
CA GLU A 100 -18.12 -12.52 -12.01
C GLU A 100 -16.85 -11.65 -11.94
N SER A 101 -15.81 -11.92 -12.74
CA SER A 101 -14.50 -11.27 -12.55
C SER A 101 -13.53 -11.35 -13.74
N ASP A 102 -13.03 -10.19 -14.17
CA ASP A 102 -11.89 -10.09 -15.10
C ASP A 102 -10.58 -10.53 -14.43
N HIS A 103 -10.44 -10.33 -13.13
CA HIS A 103 -9.24 -10.75 -12.40
C HIS A 103 -9.10 -12.28 -12.38
N LEU A 104 -10.22 -12.98 -12.23
CA LEU A 104 -10.26 -14.44 -12.33
C LEU A 104 -9.97 -14.92 -13.76
N ALA A 105 -10.34 -14.15 -14.79
CA ALA A 105 -9.97 -14.48 -16.16
C ALA A 105 -8.44 -14.49 -16.35
N LEU A 106 -7.71 -13.55 -15.75
CA LEU A 106 -6.23 -13.54 -15.76
C LEU A 106 -5.64 -14.78 -15.07
N LEU A 107 -6.19 -15.14 -13.91
CA LEU A 107 -5.81 -16.35 -13.19
C LEU A 107 -6.06 -17.61 -14.02
N TYR A 108 -7.24 -17.71 -14.62
CA TYR A 108 -7.64 -18.87 -15.42
C TYR A 108 -6.76 -19.03 -16.67
N VAL A 109 -6.45 -17.93 -17.38
CA VAL A 109 -5.49 -17.94 -18.49
C VAL A 109 -4.14 -18.53 -18.05
N TYR A 110 -3.60 -18.09 -16.91
CA TYR A 110 -2.33 -18.59 -16.41
C TYR A 110 -2.41 -20.08 -16.04
N ILE A 111 -3.47 -20.52 -15.37
CA ILE A 111 -3.70 -21.93 -15.02
C ILE A 111 -3.75 -22.79 -16.28
N GLN A 112 -4.48 -22.37 -17.31
CA GLN A 112 -4.59 -23.10 -18.57
C GLN A 112 -3.25 -23.14 -19.32
N TRP A 113 -2.53 -22.02 -19.36
CA TRP A 113 -1.20 -21.96 -19.97
C TRP A 113 -0.20 -22.90 -19.24
N ARG A 114 -0.23 -22.93 -17.90
CA ARG A 114 0.55 -23.86 -17.08
C ARG A 114 0.20 -25.32 -17.38
N LYS A 115 -1.10 -25.66 -17.44
CA LYS A 115 -1.57 -27.02 -17.78
C LYS A 115 -1.13 -27.47 -19.18
N ASN A 116 -1.02 -26.54 -20.12
CA ASN A 116 -0.53 -26.79 -21.48
C ASN A 116 1.00 -26.69 -21.60
N GLY A 117 1.74 -26.80 -20.50
CA GLY A 117 3.20 -26.88 -20.51
C GLY A 117 3.91 -25.57 -20.87
N TYR A 118 3.29 -24.42 -20.62
CA TYR A 118 3.86 -23.09 -20.90
C TYR A 118 4.19 -22.84 -22.38
N ARG A 119 3.47 -23.51 -23.27
CA ARG A 119 3.70 -23.50 -24.72
C ARG A 119 3.35 -22.16 -25.37
N ALA A 120 4.23 -21.67 -26.25
CA ALA A 120 4.03 -20.41 -26.97
C ALA A 120 3.01 -20.54 -28.10
N ASP A 121 2.97 -21.69 -28.78
CA ASP A 121 2.01 -21.96 -29.84
C ASP A 121 0.56 -22.01 -29.30
N TRP A 122 0.39 -22.52 -28.08
CA TRP A 122 -0.90 -22.45 -27.37
C TRP A 122 -1.33 -21.00 -27.15
N CYS A 123 -0.43 -20.13 -26.68
CA CYS A 123 -0.73 -18.71 -26.52
C CYS A 123 -1.17 -18.06 -27.84
N THR A 124 -0.45 -18.32 -28.94
CA THR A 124 -0.80 -17.77 -30.26
C THR A 124 -2.18 -18.22 -30.72
N LYS A 125 -2.52 -19.50 -30.55
CA LYS A 125 -3.86 -20.04 -30.87
C LYS A 125 -4.99 -19.36 -30.08
N HIS A 126 -4.69 -18.91 -28.87
CA HIS A 126 -5.65 -18.29 -27.96
C HIS A 126 -5.58 -16.76 -27.91
N PHE A 127 -4.87 -16.13 -28.85
CA PHE A 127 -4.67 -14.68 -28.90
C PHE A 127 -4.09 -14.10 -27.60
N LEU A 128 -3.09 -14.79 -27.05
CA LEU A 128 -2.34 -14.38 -25.87
C LEU A 128 -0.90 -14.04 -26.23
N LEU A 129 -0.33 -13.05 -25.55
CA LEU A 129 1.06 -12.62 -25.72
C LEU A 129 2.01 -13.53 -24.92
N PRO A 130 2.82 -14.40 -25.56
CA PRO A 130 3.67 -15.35 -24.83
C PRO A 130 4.77 -14.66 -24.02
N LYS A 131 5.26 -13.51 -24.50
CA LYS A 131 6.28 -12.71 -23.80
C LYS A 131 5.76 -12.18 -22.47
N VAL A 132 4.52 -11.68 -22.45
CA VAL A 132 3.87 -11.17 -21.24
C VAL A 132 3.66 -12.30 -20.24
N LEU A 133 3.11 -13.44 -20.67
CA LEU A 133 2.86 -14.58 -19.77
C LEU A 133 4.15 -15.16 -19.16
N ARG A 134 5.26 -15.19 -19.91
CA ARG A 134 6.58 -15.52 -19.33
C ARG A 134 6.99 -14.53 -18.24
N LYS A 135 6.79 -13.23 -18.47
CA LYS A 135 7.08 -12.21 -17.46
C LYS A 135 6.21 -12.38 -16.21
N VAL A 136 4.92 -12.66 -16.39
CA VAL A 136 4.00 -12.98 -15.28
C VAL A 136 4.52 -14.17 -14.47
N LYS A 137 5.01 -15.24 -15.12
CA LYS A 137 5.60 -16.40 -14.43
C LYS A 137 6.86 -16.03 -13.62
N GLU A 138 7.74 -15.20 -14.16
CA GLU A 138 8.94 -14.73 -13.47
C GLU A 138 8.58 -13.93 -12.21
N VAL A 139 7.71 -12.92 -12.37
CA VAL A 139 7.25 -12.06 -11.25
C VAL A 139 6.55 -12.90 -10.19
N ARG A 140 5.70 -13.85 -10.60
CA ARG A 140 5.03 -14.76 -9.68
C ARG A 140 6.01 -15.59 -8.85
N THR A 141 7.09 -16.05 -9.48
CA THR A 141 8.12 -16.83 -8.78
C THR A 141 8.80 -15.96 -7.71
N GLN A 142 9.17 -14.73 -8.07
CA GLN A 142 9.77 -13.76 -7.13
C GLN A 142 8.84 -13.45 -5.96
N ILE A 143 7.55 -13.20 -6.22
CA ILE A 143 6.55 -12.94 -5.17
C ILE A 143 6.45 -14.12 -4.21
N LEU A 144 6.34 -15.35 -4.73
CA LEU A 144 6.21 -16.54 -3.89
C LEU A 144 7.49 -16.80 -3.06
N ASP A 145 8.66 -16.47 -3.59
CA ASP A 145 9.91 -16.61 -2.84
C ASP A 145 9.99 -15.59 -1.69
N ILE A 146 9.53 -14.36 -1.90
CA ILE A 146 9.38 -13.36 -0.82
C ILE A 146 8.37 -13.84 0.23
N CYS A 147 7.23 -14.40 -0.20
CA CYS A 147 6.24 -14.97 0.73
C CYS A 147 6.88 -16.06 1.63
N LYS A 148 7.69 -16.95 1.06
CA LYS A 148 8.41 -17.97 1.83
C LYS A 148 9.43 -17.36 2.79
N GLN A 149 10.19 -16.36 2.36
CA GLN A 149 11.15 -15.64 3.21
C GLN A 149 10.46 -14.98 4.42
N GLN A 150 9.27 -14.43 4.20
CA GLN A 150 8.42 -13.87 5.26
C GLN A 150 7.65 -14.92 6.07
N LYS A 151 7.90 -16.22 5.83
CA LYS A 151 7.23 -17.35 6.49
C LYS A 151 5.72 -17.36 6.32
N MET A 152 5.24 -16.90 5.16
CA MET A 152 3.83 -16.91 4.85
C MET A 152 3.35 -18.30 4.42
N HIS A 153 2.14 -18.69 4.82
CA HIS A 153 1.53 -19.94 4.39
C HIS A 153 1.01 -19.83 2.95
N VAL A 154 1.70 -20.50 2.01
CA VAL A 154 1.32 -20.51 0.59
C VAL A 154 0.37 -21.68 0.32
N ALA A 155 -0.89 -21.37 0.07
CA ALA A 155 -1.92 -22.32 -0.35
C ALA A 155 -2.75 -21.78 -1.52
N SER A 156 -3.43 -22.70 -2.21
CA SER A 156 -4.42 -22.38 -3.24
C SER A 156 -5.82 -22.63 -2.68
N CYS A 157 -6.80 -21.81 -3.09
CA CYS A 157 -8.20 -21.94 -2.66
C CYS A 157 -8.96 -23.05 -3.39
N GLY A 158 -8.32 -23.77 -4.32
CA GLY A 158 -8.93 -24.89 -5.04
C GLY A 158 -10.05 -24.41 -5.96
N THR A 159 -11.31 -24.62 -5.56
CA THR A 159 -12.51 -24.23 -6.33
C THR A 159 -13.25 -23.04 -5.72
N ASP A 160 -12.85 -22.57 -4.53
CA ASP A 160 -13.50 -21.44 -3.87
C ASP A 160 -12.88 -20.11 -4.35
N TRP A 161 -13.36 -19.63 -5.50
CA TRP A 161 -12.88 -18.39 -6.10
C TRP A 161 -13.33 -17.13 -5.34
N ASP A 162 -14.29 -17.26 -4.42
CA ASP A 162 -14.74 -16.13 -3.59
C ASP A 162 -13.64 -15.69 -2.62
N GLN A 163 -12.75 -16.59 -2.20
CA GLN A 163 -11.56 -16.21 -1.42
C GLN A 163 -10.65 -15.26 -2.21
N VAL A 164 -10.48 -15.48 -3.52
CA VAL A 164 -9.69 -14.59 -4.38
C VAL A 164 -10.42 -13.27 -4.57
N ARG A 165 -11.74 -13.29 -4.81
CA ARG A 165 -12.56 -12.07 -4.94
C ARG A 165 -12.54 -11.23 -3.66
N LYS A 166 -12.65 -11.85 -2.49
CA LYS A 166 -12.56 -11.20 -1.18
C LYS A 166 -11.16 -10.63 -0.94
N ALA A 167 -10.10 -11.34 -1.35
CA ALA A 167 -8.73 -10.79 -1.32
C ALA A 167 -8.60 -9.54 -2.20
N ILE A 168 -9.12 -9.56 -3.42
CA ILE A 168 -9.12 -8.39 -4.32
C ILE A 168 -9.88 -7.22 -3.69
N CYS A 169 -11.07 -7.49 -3.13
CA CYS A 169 -11.89 -6.50 -2.42
C CYS A 169 -11.14 -5.83 -1.26
N SER A 170 -10.35 -6.59 -0.49
CA SER A 170 -9.59 -6.07 0.67
C SER A 170 -8.58 -4.97 0.32
N SER A 171 -8.16 -4.94 -0.94
CA SER A 171 -7.13 -4.01 -1.44
C SER A 171 -7.75 -2.91 -2.28
N TYR A 172 -8.71 -3.24 -3.15
CA TYR A 172 -9.36 -2.29 -4.06
C TYR A 172 -10.68 -1.70 -3.53
N PHE A 173 -10.98 -1.82 -2.24
CA PHE A 173 -12.20 -1.22 -1.65
C PHE A 173 -12.32 0.30 -1.89
N GLN A 174 -11.20 1.03 -2.03
CA GLN A 174 -11.21 2.46 -2.40
C GLN A 174 -11.65 2.70 -3.85
N ASN A 175 -11.40 1.72 -4.71
CA ASN A 175 -11.78 1.67 -6.11
C ASN A 175 -13.05 0.83 -6.28
N SER A 176 -14.03 1.08 -5.40
CA SER A 176 -15.34 0.44 -5.48
C SER A 176 -16.35 1.33 -6.20
N ALA A 177 -17.25 0.70 -6.95
CA ALA A 177 -18.32 1.38 -7.66
C ALA A 177 -19.65 0.66 -7.42
N LYS A 178 -20.72 1.45 -7.37
CA LYS A 178 -22.10 0.98 -7.25
C LYS A 178 -22.86 1.25 -8.54
N MET A 179 -23.65 0.28 -8.99
CA MET A 179 -24.53 0.44 -10.14
C MET A 179 -25.63 1.45 -9.80
N LYS A 180 -25.77 2.47 -10.64
CA LYS A 180 -26.86 3.46 -10.56
C LYS A 180 -27.95 3.16 -11.57
N THR A 181 -27.55 2.77 -12.77
CA THR A 181 -28.43 2.37 -13.87
C THR A 181 -27.70 1.28 -14.67
N VAL A 182 -28.42 0.49 -15.47
CA VAL A 182 -27.81 -0.58 -16.27
C VAL A 182 -26.69 0.00 -17.14
N GLY A 183 -25.45 -0.42 -16.90
CA GLY A 183 -24.25 0.05 -17.62
C GLY A 183 -23.64 1.37 -17.11
N GLU A 184 -24.22 2.01 -16.09
CA GLU A 184 -23.70 3.22 -15.45
C GLU A 184 -23.44 2.97 -13.96
N TYR A 185 -22.17 3.11 -13.57
CA TYR A 185 -21.72 2.97 -12.20
C TYR A 185 -21.31 4.32 -11.64
N VAL A 186 -21.29 4.41 -10.32
CA VAL A 186 -20.79 5.57 -9.60
C VAL A 186 -19.77 5.10 -8.57
N ASN A 187 -18.59 5.70 -8.59
CA ASN A 187 -17.56 5.44 -7.61
C ASN A 187 -18.08 5.76 -6.19
N MET A 188 -17.92 4.83 -5.26
CA MET A 188 -18.53 4.94 -3.93
C MET A 188 -17.82 5.94 -3.01
N ARG A 189 -16.59 6.35 -3.34
CA ARG A 189 -15.78 7.28 -2.54
C ARG A 189 -16.03 8.73 -2.93
N ASN A 190 -15.98 9.05 -4.22
CA ASN A 190 -16.06 10.44 -4.70
C ASN A 190 -17.36 10.75 -5.47
N GLY A 191 -18.22 9.76 -5.72
CA GLY A 191 -19.46 9.96 -6.46
C GLY A 191 -19.28 10.20 -7.97
N MET A 192 -18.07 9.96 -8.51
CA MET A 192 -17.78 10.14 -9.93
C MET A 192 -18.51 9.06 -10.77
N PRO A 193 -19.24 9.45 -11.83
CA PRO A 193 -19.79 8.50 -12.79
C PRO A 193 -18.66 7.75 -13.51
N CYS A 194 -18.83 6.44 -13.68
CA CYS A 194 -17.86 5.57 -14.34
C CYS A 194 -18.60 4.50 -15.16
N HIS A 195 -17.95 4.01 -16.20
CA HIS A 195 -18.50 2.96 -17.08
C HIS A 195 -17.61 1.72 -17.07
N LEU A 196 -18.20 0.55 -17.31
CA LEU A 196 -17.42 -0.66 -17.56
C LEU A 196 -16.69 -0.51 -18.89
N HIS A 197 -15.40 -0.87 -18.93
CA HIS A 197 -14.69 -0.91 -20.20
C HIS A 197 -15.30 -2.00 -21.12
N PRO A 198 -15.48 -1.74 -22.44
CA PRO A 198 -16.10 -2.71 -23.36
C PRO A 198 -15.39 -4.06 -23.43
N SER A 199 -14.12 -4.13 -23.05
CA SER A 199 -13.37 -5.37 -23.02
C SER A 199 -13.63 -6.23 -21.77
N SER A 200 -14.32 -5.70 -20.76
CA SER A 200 -14.62 -6.42 -19.52
C SER A 200 -15.64 -7.53 -19.79
N ALA A 201 -15.45 -8.68 -19.15
CA ALA A 201 -16.41 -9.78 -19.18
C ALA A 201 -17.78 -9.34 -18.65
N LEU A 202 -17.81 -8.39 -17.71
CA LEU A 202 -19.03 -7.92 -17.06
C LEU A 202 -19.87 -6.97 -17.96
N CYS A 203 -19.31 -6.44 -19.04
CA CYS A 203 -19.97 -5.43 -19.87
C CYS A 203 -21.15 -6.00 -20.70
N GLY A 204 -21.24 -7.31 -20.89
CA GLY A 204 -22.26 -7.99 -21.70
C GLY A 204 -23.14 -8.98 -20.93
N VAL A 205 -23.04 -9.03 -19.61
CA VAL A 205 -23.80 -9.99 -18.79
C VAL A 205 -25.24 -9.52 -18.63
N GLY A 206 -26.20 -10.44 -18.73
CA GLY A 206 -27.63 -10.12 -18.68
C GLY A 206 -28.08 -9.45 -17.38
N VAL A 207 -27.44 -9.77 -16.25
CA VAL A 207 -27.65 -9.08 -14.96
C VAL A 207 -26.31 -8.60 -14.44
N PRO A 208 -25.95 -7.32 -14.65
CA PRO A 208 -24.71 -6.77 -14.14
C PRO A 208 -24.75 -6.68 -12.60
N PRO A 209 -23.61 -6.93 -11.92
CA PRO A 209 -23.54 -6.89 -10.46
C PRO A 209 -23.73 -5.48 -9.91
N GLU A 210 -24.43 -5.36 -8.77
CA GLU A 210 -24.71 -4.06 -8.14
C GLU A 210 -23.43 -3.39 -7.59
N TYR A 211 -22.52 -4.17 -7.02
CA TYR A 211 -21.27 -3.68 -6.44
C TYR A 211 -20.06 -4.33 -7.12
N ILE A 212 -19.10 -3.50 -7.47
CA ILE A 212 -17.87 -3.91 -8.14
C ILE A 212 -16.66 -3.23 -7.53
N VAL A 213 -15.50 -3.85 -7.70
CA VAL A 213 -14.18 -3.23 -7.53
C VAL A 213 -13.41 -3.30 -8.83
N TYR A 214 -12.58 -2.29 -9.08
CA TYR A 214 -11.78 -2.20 -10.30
C TYR A 214 -10.30 -1.92 -10.01
N HIS A 215 -9.44 -2.40 -10.90
CA HIS A 215 -7.99 -2.21 -10.79
C HIS A 215 -7.59 -0.77 -11.10
N GLU A 216 -7.99 -0.30 -12.29
CA GLU A 216 -7.59 1.01 -12.82
C GLU A 216 -8.80 1.75 -13.42
N LEU A 217 -8.70 3.07 -13.44
CA LEU A 217 -9.67 3.96 -14.07
C LEU A 217 -8.97 4.74 -15.17
N VAL A 218 -9.43 4.58 -16.41
CA VAL A 218 -8.83 5.22 -17.58
C VAL A 218 -9.78 6.31 -18.10
N MET A 219 -9.31 7.55 -18.12
CA MET A 219 -10.03 8.68 -18.69
C MET A 219 -9.77 8.76 -20.20
N THR A 220 -10.82 8.68 -21.01
CA THR A 220 -10.77 8.89 -22.46
C THR A 220 -11.84 9.92 -22.87
N SER A 221 -12.86 9.51 -23.63
CA SER A 221 -14.10 10.29 -23.81
C SER A 221 -15.02 10.18 -22.60
N LYS A 222 -14.92 9.05 -21.88
CA LYS A 222 -15.58 8.76 -20.60
C LYS A 222 -14.59 8.04 -19.69
N GLU A 223 -14.89 8.00 -18.41
CA GLU A 223 -14.16 7.27 -17.40
C GLU A 223 -14.51 5.79 -17.47
N TYR A 224 -13.55 4.96 -17.92
CA TYR A 224 -13.73 3.52 -18.05
C TYR A 224 -12.96 2.77 -16.96
N MET A 225 -13.67 1.90 -16.24
CA MET A 225 -13.11 0.97 -15.28
C MET A 225 -12.55 -0.24 -16.00
N HIS A 226 -11.29 -0.55 -15.73
CA HIS A 226 -10.57 -1.67 -16.30
C HIS A 226 -10.29 -2.74 -15.24
N CYS A 227 -10.36 -4.00 -15.67
CA CYS A 227 -10.23 -5.20 -14.85
C CYS A 227 -11.15 -5.14 -13.63
N VAL A 228 -12.39 -5.59 -13.80
CA VAL A 228 -13.47 -5.44 -12.81
C VAL A 228 -13.81 -6.78 -12.17
N THR A 229 -14.17 -6.75 -10.89
CA THR A 229 -14.67 -7.91 -10.13
C THR A 229 -15.95 -7.56 -9.40
N ALA A 230 -16.97 -8.40 -9.54
CA ALA A 230 -18.17 -8.34 -8.72
C ALA A 230 -17.84 -8.64 -7.25
N VAL A 231 -18.39 -7.87 -6.32
CA VAL A 231 -18.14 -8.05 -4.88
C VAL A 231 -19.43 -7.97 -4.08
N ASP A 232 -19.44 -8.64 -2.93
CA ASP A 232 -20.56 -8.55 -2.02
C ASP A 232 -20.47 -7.28 -1.16
N PRO A 233 -21.60 -6.62 -0.87
CA PRO A 233 -21.62 -5.41 -0.05
C PRO A 233 -21.12 -5.66 1.38
N GLU A 234 -21.29 -6.89 1.88
CA GLU A 234 -20.81 -7.29 3.21
C GLU A 234 -19.28 -7.25 3.28
N TRP A 235 -18.59 -7.70 2.22
CA TRP A 235 -17.12 -7.67 2.17
C TRP A 235 -16.61 -6.24 2.15
N LEU A 236 -17.28 -5.33 1.42
CA LEU A 236 -16.93 -3.91 1.44
C LEU A 236 -17.06 -3.32 2.84
N ALA A 237 -18.16 -3.61 3.54
CA ALA A 237 -18.38 -3.15 4.92
C ALA A 237 -17.39 -3.75 5.94
N GLU A 238 -17.06 -5.04 5.81
CA GLU A 238 -16.12 -5.72 6.68
C GLU A 238 -14.67 -5.22 6.48
N LEU A 239 -14.26 -5.07 5.22
CA LEU A 239 -12.87 -4.78 4.85
C LEU A 239 -12.56 -3.28 4.80
N GLY A 240 -13.59 -2.44 4.65
CA GLY A 240 -13.50 -0.99 4.63
C GLY A 240 -14.50 -0.30 5.57
N PRO A 241 -14.52 -0.61 6.87
CA PRO A 241 -15.53 -0.09 7.81
C PRO A 241 -15.50 1.44 7.99
N MET A 242 -14.38 2.08 7.65
CA MET A 242 -14.27 3.56 7.64
C MET A 242 -15.03 4.20 6.48
N PHE A 243 -15.27 3.46 5.39
CA PHE A 243 -15.91 3.97 4.18
C PHE A 243 -17.34 3.46 4.02
N PHE A 244 -17.60 2.23 4.48
CA PHE A 244 -18.82 1.50 4.19
C PHE A 244 -19.51 1.09 5.49
N SER A 245 -20.84 1.29 5.52
CA SER A 245 -21.69 0.82 6.60
C SER A 245 -22.92 0.15 6.01
N ILE A 246 -23.24 -1.07 6.44
CA ILE A 246 -24.49 -1.73 6.07
C ILE A 246 -25.62 -1.04 6.85
N LYS A 247 -26.64 -0.54 6.14
CA LYS A 247 -27.85 -0.06 6.80
C LYS A 247 -28.63 -1.27 7.31
N GLN A 248 -28.55 -1.55 8.61
CA GLN A 248 -29.43 -2.54 9.23
C GLN A 248 -30.86 -1.97 9.30
N GLN A 249 -31.85 -2.73 8.84
CA GLN A 249 -33.26 -2.33 9.00
C GLN A 249 -33.58 -2.21 10.49
N GLY A 250 -33.98 -1.01 10.93
CA GLY A 250 -34.33 -0.73 12.32
C GLY A 250 -33.27 0.02 13.15
N GLU A 251 -32.06 0.24 12.63
CA GLU A 251 -31.03 1.00 13.36
C GLU A 251 -31.38 2.48 13.42
N THR A 252 -31.47 3.02 14.63
CA THR A 252 -31.85 4.42 14.85
C THR A 252 -30.67 5.36 14.54
N ARG A 253 -30.98 6.60 14.14
CA ARG A 253 -29.96 7.66 13.96
C ARG A 253 -29.08 7.86 15.21
N ALA A 254 -29.62 7.58 16.40
CA ALA A 254 -28.91 7.71 17.68
C ALA A 254 -27.84 6.62 17.84
N GLU A 255 -28.15 5.37 17.51
CA GLU A 255 -27.21 4.24 17.59
C GLU A 255 -26.04 4.41 16.62
N LYS A 256 -26.32 4.86 15.39
CA LYS A 256 -25.28 5.17 14.40
C LYS A 256 -24.32 6.26 14.91
N ARG A 257 -24.87 7.36 15.44
CA ARG A 257 -24.04 8.45 16.03
C ARG A 257 -23.25 7.99 17.24
N ALA A 258 -23.80 7.10 18.05
CA ALA A 258 -23.08 6.54 19.20
C ALA A 258 -21.88 5.68 18.77
N LYS A 259 -22.04 4.84 17.72
CA LYS A 259 -20.94 4.07 17.13
C LYS A 259 -19.85 4.97 16.53
N GLU A 260 -20.24 5.98 15.76
CA GLU A 260 -19.31 6.98 15.19
C GLU A 260 -18.54 7.72 16.29
N ARG A 261 -19.22 8.15 17.36
CA ARG A 261 -18.58 8.83 18.50
C ARG A 261 -17.59 7.92 19.22
N LYS A 262 -17.94 6.64 19.44
CA LYS A 262 -17.03 5.65 20.02
C LYS A 262 -15.79 5.43 19.15
N HIS A 263 -15.97 5.30 17.83
CA HIS A 263 -14.86 5.11 16.90
C HIS A 263 -13.94 6.34 16.88
N LYS A 264 -14.50 7.55 16.79
CA LYS A 264 -13.73 8.80 16.85
C LYS A 264 -12.97 8.96 18.17
N ALA A 265 -13.60 8.60 19.30
CA ALA A 265 -12.95 8.64 20.61
C ALA A 265 -11.79 7.63 20.72
N ALA A 266 -11.96 6.41 20.21
CA ALA A 266 -10.90 5.40 20.18
C ALA A 266 -9.71 5.87 19.32
N MET A 267 -9.99 6.42 18.13
CA MET A 267 -8.96 6.97 17.24
C MET A 267 -8.21 8.13 17.89
N GLN A 268 -8.91 9.04 18.57
CA GLN A 268 -8.29 10.16 19.28
C GLN A 268 -7.42 9.68 20.44
N ALA A 269 -7.89 8.70 21.22
CA ALA A 269 -7.13 8.14 22.34
C ALA A 269 -5.83 7.46 21.88
N GLU A 270 -5.83 6.78 20.73
CA GLU A 270 -4.61 6.20 20.15
C GLU A 270 -3.61 7.29 19.74
N VAL A 271 -4.08 8.38 19.14
CA VAL A 271 -3.22 9.52 18.75
C VAL A 271 -2.62 10.20 19.99
N ASP A 272 -3.42 10.42 21.02
CA ASP A 272 -2.97 11.08 22.25
C ASP A 272 -1.96 10.20 23.01
N ALA A 273 -2.23 8.89 23.13
CA ALA A 273 -1.29 7.94 23.72
C ALA A 273 0.05 7.90 22.97
N TYR A 274 0.04 8.05 21.64
CA TYR A 274 1.27 8.10 20.86
C TYR A 274 2.06 9.40 21.09
N LYS A 275 1.37 10.55 21.18
CA LYS A 275 2.00 11.83 21.51
C LYS A 275 2.66 11.79 22.89
N GLU A 276 1.99 11.22 23.88
CA GLU A 276 2.55 11.05 25.23
C GLU A 276 3.81 10.16 25.20
N GLN A 277 3.82 9.10 24.39
CA GLN A 277 5.01 8.25 24.21
C GLN A 277 6.17 8.97 23.49
N GLU A 278 5.88 9.79 22.47
CA GLU A 278 6.87 10.61 21.79
C GLU A 278 7.47 11.68 22.71
N GLU A 279 6.63 12.37 23.49
CA GLU A 279 7.07 13.36 24.48
C GLU A 279 7.94 12.72 25.57
N ALA A 280 7.57 11.53 26.06
CA ALA A 280 8.38 10.77 27.02
C ALA A 280 9.73 10.31 26.43
N LYS A 281 9.76 9.90 25.15
CA LYS A 281 11.00 9.56 24.44
C LYS A 281 11.89 10.78 24.21
N ALA A 282 11.31 11.92 23.84
CA ALA A 282 12.03 13.18 23.67
C ALA A 282 12.62 13.67 25.00
N ALA A 283 11.84 13.61 26.08
CA ALA A 283 12.29 13.99 27.43
C ALA A 283 13.44 13.08 27.93
N SER A 284 13.35 11.76 27.72
CA SER A 284 14.42 10.82 28.09
C SER A 284 15.69 10.98 27.24
N ALA A 285 15.55 11.34 25.96
CA ALA A 285 16.70 11.68 25.10
C ALA A 285 17.40 12.98 25.53
N ASP A 286 16.66 14.02 25.95
CA ASP A 286 17.23 15.26 26.49
C ASP A 286 18.02 15.00 27.79
N ILE A 287 17.47 14.18 28.69
CA ILE A 287 18.13 13.78 29.95
C ILE A 287 19.43 13.00 29.66
N GLY A 288 19.44 12.08 28.69
CA GLY A 288 20.64 11.36 28.27
C GLY A 288 21.72 12.26 27.67
N SER A 289 21.32 13.25 26.87
CA SER A 289 22.25 14.23 26.28
C SER A 289 22.87 15.16 27.34
N ARG A 290 22.08 15.60 28.32
CA ARG A 290 22.54 16.40 29.47
C ARG A 290 23.44 15.62 30.43
N ALA A 291 23.17 14.32 30.62
CA ALA A 291 24.05 13.44 31.40
C ALA A 291 25.41 13.24 30.71
N SER A 292 25.43 13.07 29.38
CA SER A 292 26.68 12.90 28.61
C SER A 292 27.56 14.16 28.57
N THR A 293 26.94 15.34 28.52
CA THR A 293 27.64 16.63 28.53
C THR A 293 28.17 16.98 29.93
N ASN A 294 27.47 16.61 31.00
CA ASN A 294 27.99 16.73 32.36
C ASN A 294 29.10 15.72 32.69
N ALA A 295 29.06 14.50 32.12
CA ALA A 295 30.13 13.51 32.28
C ALA A 295 31.45 13.94 31.60
N SER A 296 31.38 14.62 30.43
CA SER A 296 32.58 15.16 29.76
C SER A 296 33.16 16.39 30.46
N ALA A 297 32.32 17.18 31.14
CA ALA A 297 32.77 18.30 31.98
C ALA A 297 33.49 17.84 33.27
N ALA A 298 33.14 16.68 33.82
CA ALA A 298 33.75 16.11 35.03
C ALA A 298 35.11 15.41 34.79
N SER A 299 35.47 15.10 33.53
CA SER A 299 36.69 14.35 33.17
C SER A 299 37.87 15.22 32.68
N ARG A 300 38.07 16.42 33.23
CA ARG A 300 39.29 17.19 32.97
C ARG A 300 40.42 16.71 33.87
N HIS A 301 41.13 15.66 33.45
CA HIS A 301 42.43 15.32 34.02
C HIS A 301 43.43 16.46 33.72
N ARG A 302 44.03 17.05 34.76
CA ARG A 302 45.17 17.96 34.61
C ARG A 302 46.38 17.13 34.18
N ILE A 303 46.90 17.41 32.99
CA ILE A 303 48.15 16.80 32.51
C ILE A 303 49.30 17.37 33.36
N ALA A 304 49.92 16.53 34.18
CA ALA A 304 51.20 16.81 34.82
C ALA A 304 52.32 16.26 33.93
N THR A 305 53.24 17.10 33.48
CA THR A 305 54.42 16.71 32.70
C THR A 305 55.65 16.62 33.62
N PRO A 306 56.44 15.53 33.57
CA PRO A 306 57.65 15.40 34.38
C PRO A 306 58.85 15.99 33.64
N GLY A 307 59.67 16.80 34.31
CA GLY A 307 60.96 17.25 33.79
C GLY A 307 61.37 18.66 34.19
N GLY A 308 61.74 18.85 35.46
CA GLY A 308 62.56 19.99 35.87
C GLY A 308 64.03 19.70 35.58
N GLY A 309 64.71 20.59 34.84
CA GLY A 309 66.14 20.41 34.54
C GLY A 309 66.78 21.47 33.63
N ALA A 310 66.86 22.70 34.15
CA ALA A 310 67.92 23.70 33.91
C ALA A 310 68.08 24.44 32.54
N LEU A 311 68.67 25.63 32.69
CA LEU A 311 69.19 26.61 31.71
C LEU A 311 68.09 27.50 31.09
N GLY A 312 67.96 28.79 31.37
CA GLY A 312 68.88 29.77 31.94
C GLY A 312 68.92 30.95 30.97
N PHE A 313 68.14 32.00 31.19
CA PHE A 313 68.44 33.31 30.61
C PHE A 313 67.94 34.44 31.53
N ARG A 314 68.87 35.35 31.82
CA ARG A 314 68.76 36.45 32.78
C ARG A 314 67.71 37.48 32.34
N ARG A 315 67.09 38.10 33.36
CA ARG A 315 66.35 39.37 33.28
C ARG A 315 67.18 40.49 32.61
N PRO A 316 66.51 41.56 32.17
CA PRO A 316 66.66 42.78 32.95
C PRO A 316 65.33 43.35 33.45
N THR A 317 65.43 43.88 34.65
CA THR A 317 64.50 44.74 35.37
C THR A 317 64.50 46.16 34.79
N ILE A 318 63.38 46.89 34.97
CA ILE A 318 63.23 48.23 35.58
C ILE A 318 61.91 48.81 35.04
N GLY A 319 60.88 48.92 35.87
CA GLY A 319 60.44 50.19 36.50
C GLY A 319 59.14 50.62 35.81
N GLY A 320 57.97 50.67 36.43
CA GLY A 320 57.62 51.38 37.66
C GLY A 320 56.84 52.62 37.24
N ALA A 321 55.51 52.64 37.43
CA ALA A 321 54.70 53.85 37.67
C ALA A 321 53.21 53.51 37.83
N SER A 322 52.66 54.01 38.92
CA SER A 322 51.26 54.08 39.32
C SER A 322 50.48 55.21 38.63
N ALA A 323 49.16 55.03 38.51
CA ALA A 323 48.05 56.02 38.58
C ALA A 323 46.90 55.50 37.69
N GLY A 324 45.61 55.55 38.02
CA GLY A 324 44.86 56.33 39.00
C GLY A 324 43.65 56.95 38.29
N GLY A 325 42.43 56.59 38.72
CA GLY A 325 41.15 57.28 38.43
C GLY A 325 40.63 57.21 36.98
N SER A 326 39.37 57.45 36.65
CA SER A 326 38.12 57.59 37.39
C SER A 326 37.02 57.72 36.32
N SER A 327 35.83 57.25 36.66
CA SER A 327 34.49 57.61 36.13
C SER A 327 34.37 58.89 35.28
N THR A 328 33.68 58.77 34.15
CA THR A 328 32.31 59.29 33.89
C THR A 328 31.72 58.58 32.68
#